data_AF-A0A961EL59-F1
#
_entry.id   AF-A0A961EL59-F1
#
_cell.length_a   1.000
_cell.length_b   1.000
_cell.length_c   1.000
_cell.angle_alpha   90.00
_cell.angle_beta   90.00
_cell.angle_gamma   90.00
#
_symmetry.space_group_name_H-M   'P 1'
#
loop_
_entity.id
_entity.type
_entity.pdbx_description
1 polymer ?
#
loop_
_entity_poly.entity_id
_entity_poly.type
_entity_poly.pdbx_seq_one_letter_code
_entity_poly.pdbx_strand_id
1 'polypeptide(L)'
;NDIEKATAMARKMVTEFGMSERVGAIKLGQSQGEVFLGRDYGHQRDYSEHVAGIVDEEVRRLIEAAHDDAWHALNDNREILDNLVLELLERETLNHKDIAEIFRGVRKRPERARWLSAEHRLLSDKPPVLTPAEQAALNGSGAPAGAIPRPGDRATEDAIDRAAEVGASPYAQDTPVTQVIETPESAPVDPDGHV
;
A
#
# COMPACT_ATOMS: atom_id res chain seq x y z
N ASN A 1 20.36 3.45 -16.85
CA ASN A 1 19.43 4.57 -16.56
C ASN A 1 18.41 4.04 -15.55
N ASP A 2 18.90 3.66 -14.38
CA ASP A 2 18.13 2.84 -13.44
C ASP A 2 18.43 3.31 -12.01
N ILE A 3 19.71 3.56 -11.71
CA ILE A 3 20.14 4.21 -10.46
C ILE A 3 19.44 5.56 -10.29
N GLU A 4 19.41 6.40 -11.34
CA GLU A 4 18.74 7.71 -11.30
C GLU A 4 17.25 7.57 -11.03
N LYS A 5 16.56 6.67 -11.75
CA LYS A 5 15.12 6.41 -11.58
C LYS A 5 14.80 5.85 -10.20
N ALA A 6 15.58 4.88 -9.73
CA ALA A 6 15.43 4.28 -8.41
C ALA A 6 15.64 5.33 -7.32
N THR A 7 16.68 6.15 -7.44
CA THR A 7 16.96 7.25 -6.49
C THR A 7 15.85 8.29 -6.49
N ALA A 8 15.35 8.69 -7.67
CA ALA A 8 14.24 9.63 -7.77
C ALA A 8 12.96 9.06 -7.14
N MET A 9 12.65 7.79 -7.39
CA MET A 9 11.50 7.11 -6.79
C MET A 9 11.64 7.02 -5.27
N ALA A 10 12.79 6.57 -4.78
CA ALA A 10 13.09 6.48 -3.35
C ALA A 10 12.94 7.83 -2.65
N ARG A 11 13.44 8.90 -3.27
CA ARG A 11 13.26 10.26 -2.75
C ARG A 11 11.79 10.63 -2.66
N LYS A 12 10.99 10.38 -3.69
CA LYS A 12 9.52 10.63 -3.66
C LYS A 12 8.81 9.81 -2.59
N MET A 13 9.20 8.55 -2.40
CA MET A 13 8.64 7.70 -1.35
C MET A 13 8.84 8.33 0.03
N VAL A 14 10.04 8.86 0.30
CA VAL A 14 10.37 9.49 1.57
C VAL A 14 9.77 10.88 1.71
N THR A 15 9.83 11.72 0.66
CA THR A 15 9.47 13.15 0.76
C THR A 15 8.03 13.46 0.38
N GLU A 16 7.42 12.71 -0.55
CA GLU A 16 6.07 13.02 -1.06
C GLU A 16 5.02 12.05 -0.53
N PHE A 17 5.36 10.76 -0.41
CA PHE A 17 4.40 9.72 -0.01
C PHE A 17 4.41 9.41 1.49
N GLY A 18 5.37 9.96 2.24
CA GLY A 18 5.48 9.72 3.68
C GLY A 18 5.82 8.26 4.04
N MET A 19 6.55 7.56 3.17
CA MET A 19 6.96 6.16 3.37
C MET A 19 8.25 6.03 4.20
N SER A 20 8.42 6.90 5.19
CA SER A 20 9.49 6.82 6.18
C SER A 20 8.93 7.15 7.55
N GLU A 21 9.17 6.28 8.52
CA GLU A 21 8.77 6.50 9.92
C GLU A 21 9.48 7.71 10.53
N ARG A 22 10.76 7.91 10.19
CA ARG A 22 11.59 9.01 10.72
C ARG A 22 11.19 10.37 10.20
N VAL A 23 10.76 10.44 8.94
CA VAL A 23 10.24 11.68 8.33
C VAL A 23 8.78 11.90 8.70
N GLY A 24 8.01 10.81 8.80
CA GLY A 24 6.58 10.83 9.06
C GLY A 24 5.73 10.99 7.79
N ALA A 25 4.41 11.00 7.99
CA ALA A 25 3.42 11.14 6.93
C ALA A 25 3.22 12.62 6.51
N ILE A 26 4.32 13.30 6.17
CA ILE A 26 4.32 14.69 5.71
C ILE A 26 4.91 14.81 4.32
N LYS A 27 4.42 15.78 3.56
CA LYS A 27 5.02 16.17 2.29
C LYS A 27 6.12 17.20 2.53
N LEU A 28 7.36 16.84 2.22
CA LEU A 28 8.52 17.71 2.28
C LEU A 28 8.79 18.34 0.91
N GLY A 29 8.74 19.68 0.86
CA GLY A 29 8.98 20.48 -0.33
C GLY A 29 7.73 20.69 -1.19
N GLN A 30 7.72 21.80 -1.94
CA GLN A 30 6.69 22.05 -2.94
C GLN A 30 6.92 21.16 -4.17
N SER A 31 5.87 20.47 -4.62
CA SER A 31 5.88 19.86 -5.96
C SER A 31 6.20 20.94 -6.97
N GLN A 32 6.95 20.57 -8.01
CA GLN A 32 7.19 21.36 -9.22
C GLN A 32 5.90 21.59 -10.03
N GLY A 33 4.87 22.17 -9.41
CA GLY A 33 3.58 22.47 -10.01
C GLY A 33 3.46 23.97 -10.17
N GLU A 34 3.43 24.41 -11.43
CA GLU A 34 3.38 25.79 -11.94
C GLU A 34 4.74 26.50 -12.05
N VAL A 35 5.46 26.15 -13.13
CA VAL A 35 6.53 26.99 -13.72
C VAL A 35 5.85 28.19 -14.39
N PHE A 36 5.44 29.18 -13.60
CA PHE A 36 5.02 30.45 -14.16
C PHE A 36 6.26 31.16 -14.73
N LEU A 37 6.22 31.53 -16.01
CA LEU A 37 7.30 32.21 -16.74
C LEU A 37 7.80 33.43 -15.95
N GLY A 38 8.90 33.29 -15.21
CA GLY A 38 9.51 34.41 -14.49
C GLY A 38 10.11 34.11 -13.10
N ARG A 39 10.21 32.86 -12.65
CA ARG A 39 10.84 32.55 -11.35
C ARG A 39 11.77 31.34 -11.37
N ASP A 40 12.69 31.30 -12.31
CA ASP A 40 13.98 30.66 -12.05
C ASP A 40 14.72 31.54 -11.04
N TYR A 41 14.93 31.09 -9.79
CA TYR A 41 16.06 31.44 -8.91
C TYR A 41 15.87 30.99 -7.44
N GLY A 42 15.19 29.87 -7.19
CA GLY A 42 15.16 29.34 -5.84
C GLY A 42 14.43 28.01 -5.74
N HIS A 43 15.09 26.92 -6.10
CA HIS A 43 14.76 25.61 -5.54
C HIS A 43 15.15 25.61 -4.05
N GLN A 44 14.42 26.36 -3.25
CA GLN A 44 14.66 26.41 -1.82
C GLN A 44 14.01 25.17 -1.20
N ARG A 45 14.81 24.39 -0.50
CA ARG A 45 14.31 23.28 0.32
C ARG A 45 13.51 23.90 1.46
N ASP A 46 12.21 23.64 1.54
CA ASP A 46 11.34 24.14 2.61
C ASP A 46 11.52 23.36 3.93
N TYR A 47 12.71 22.83 4.20
CA TYR A 47 13.01 22.03 5.38
C TYR A 47 14.48 22.20 5.81
N SER A 48 14.75 21.96 7.09
CA SER A 48 16.08 22.16 7.68
C SER A 48 17.13 21.19 7.10
N GLU A 49 18.41 21.58 7.18
CA GLU A 49 19.54 20.70 6.84
C GLU A 49 19.52 19.39 7.64
N HIS A 50 19.04 19.43 8.88
CA HIS A 50 18.87 18.23 9.69
C HIS A 50 17.87 17.25 9.06
N VAL A 51 16.71 17.75 8.61
CA VAL A 51 15.71 16.94 7.91
C VAL A 51 16.24 16.46 6.56
N ALA A 52 17.01 17.28 5.85
CA ALA A 52 17.66 16.87 4.61
C ALA A 52 18.60 15.68 4.81
N GLY A 53 19.41 15.70 5.88
CA GLY A 53 20.26 14.57 6.25
C GLY A 53 19.46 13.30 6.54
N ILE A 54 18.37 13.41 7.29
CA ILE A 54 17.47 12.27 7.54
C ILE A 54 16.90 11.71 6.23
N VAL A 55 16.43 12.57 5.32
CA VAL A 55 15.89 12.13 4.02
C VAL A 55 16.95 11.36 3.23
N ASP A 56 18.18 11.87 3.14
CA ASP A 56 19.23 11.20 2.37
C ASP A 56 19.67 9.87 3.01
N GLU A 57 19.66 9.76 4.34
CA GLU A 57 19.86 8.50 5.05
C GLU A 57 18.77 7.48 4.73
N GLU A 58 17.50 7.90 4.74
CA GLU A 58 16.34 7.04 4.47
C GLU A 58 16.31 6.58 3.01
N VAL A 59 16.65 7.47 2.08
CA VAL A 59 16.79 7.12 0.66
C VAL A 59 17.89 6.09 0.46
N ARG A 60 19.06 6.28 1.09
CA ARG A 60 20.16 5.31 1.02
C ARG A 60 19.71 3.95 1.56
N ARG A 61 19.11 3.92 2.75
CA ARG A 61 18.60 2.70 3.39
C ARG A 61 17.62 1.94 2.49
N LEU A 62 16.71 2.66 1.83
CA LEU A 62 15.73 2.06 0.93
C LEU A 62 16.38 1.46 -0.33
N ILE A 63 17.34 2.16 -0.92
CA ILE A 63 18.06 1.69 -2.12
C ILE A 63 18.93 0.47 -1.77
N GLU A 64 19.67 0.51 -0.68
CA GLU A 64 20.52 -0.60 -0.23
C GLU A 64 19.68 -1.85 0.05
N ALA A 65 18.59 -1.72 0.82
CA ALA A 65 17.70 -2.85 1.08
C ALA A 65 17.09 -3.45 -0.21
N ALA A 66 16.67 -2.60 -1.16
CA ALA A 66 16.17 -3.06 -2.44
C ALA A 66 17.26 -3.73 -3.29
N HIS A 67 18.50 -3.26 -3.19
CA HIS A 67 19.65 -3.84 -3.88
C HIS A 67 19.99 -5.22 -3.33
N ASP A 68 20.01 -5.39 -2.01
CA ASP A 68 20.23 -6.67 -1.35
C ASP A 68 19.13 -7.67 -1.71
N ASP A 69 17.86 -7.22 -1.70
CA ASP A 69 16.73 -8.03 -2.14
C ASP A 69 16.89 -8.53 -3.59
N ALA A 70 17.32 -7.64 -4.50
CA ALA A 70 17.57 -8.00 -5.89
C ALA A 70 18.75 -8.97 -6.00
N TRP A 71 19.83 -8.73 -5.26
CA TRP A 71 21.00 -9.61 -5.22
C TRP A 71 20.62 -11.03 -4.77
N HIS A 72 19.82 -11.15 -3.72
CA HIS A 72 19.29 -12.43 -3.27
C HIS A 72 18.40 -13.09 -4.32
N ALA A 73 17.44 -12.36 -4.90
CA ALA A 73 16.54 -12.91 -5.91
C ALA A 73 17.29 -13.46 -7.14
N LEU A 74 18.37 -12.78 -7.56
CA LEU A 74 19.22 -13.21 -8.67
C LEU A 74 20.05 -14.45 -8.29
N ASN A 75 20.70 -14.46 -7.13
CA ASN A 75 21.53 -15.58 -6.71
C ASN A 75 20.71 -16.85 -6.42
N ASP A 76 19.56 -16.70 -5.79
CA ASP A 76 18.63 -17.80 -5.53
C ASP A 76 18.08 -18.40 -6.83
N ASN A 77 18.20 -17.72 -7.97
CA ASN A 77 17.73 -18.20 -9.27
C ASN A 77 18.84 -18.24 -10.32
N ARG A 78 20.11 -18.34 -9.89
CA ARG A 78 21.28 -18.25 -10.79
C ARG A 78 21.25 -19.26 -11.93
N GLU A 79 20.91 -20.52 -11.65
CA GLU A 79 20.85 -21.59 -12.65
C GLU A 79 19.83 -21.28 -13.76
N ILE A 80 18.70 -20.65 -13.41
CA ILE A 80 17.66 -20.25 -14.38
C ILE A 80 18.17 -19.12 -15.27
N LEU A 81 18.91 -18.17 -14.68
CA LEU A 81 19.52 -17.07 -15.43
C LEU A 81 20.63 -17.57 -16.36
N ASP A 82 21.43 -18.54 -15.95
CA ASP A 82 22.45 -19.15 -16.80
C ASP A 82 21.79 -19.86 -18.01
N ASN A 83 20.67 -20.58 -17.79
CA ASN A 83 19.90 -21.18 -18.89
C ASN A 83 19.31 -20.11 -19.83
N LEU A 84 18.78 -19.01 -19.29
CA LEU A 84 18.28 -17.89 -20.08
C LEU A 84 19.39 -17.31 -21.00
N VAL A 85 20.60 -17.17 -20.47
CA VAL A 85 21.74 -16.64 -21.23
C VAL A 85 22.14 -17.59 -22.36
N LEU A 86 22.16 -18.90 -22.12
CA LEU A 86 22.46 -19.88 -23.16
C LEU A 86 21.45 -19.81 -24.32
N GLU A 87 20.16 -19.76 -24.00
CA GLU A 87 19.09 -19.62 -24.98
C GLU A 87 19.17 -18.29 -25.77
N LEU A 88 19.53 -17.20 -25.10
CA LEU A 88 19.74 -15.90 -25.76
C LEU A 88 20.97 -15.90 -26.67
N LEU A 89 22.03 -16.65 -26.33
CA LEU A 89 23.20 -16.79 -27.21
C LEU A 89 22.87 -17.57 -28.48
N GLU A 90 21.96 -18.55 -28.41
CA GLU A 90 21.54 -19.34 -29.57
C GLU A 90 20.54 -18.60 -30.47
N ARG A 91 19.58 -17.87 -29.87
CA ARG A 91 18.42 -17.33 -30.58
C ARG A 91 18.42 -15.81 -30.75
N GLU A 92 19.32 -15.10 -30.06
CA GLU A 92 19.46 -13.63 -29.99
C GLU A 92 18.25 -12.89 -29.37
N THR A 93 17.03 -13.36 -29.62
CA THR A 93 15.77 -12.82 -29.09
C THR A 93 14.85 -13.95 -28.63
N LEU A 94 14.27 -13.79 -27.44
CA LEU A 94 13.29 -14.73 -26.89
C LEU A 94 11.92 -14.05 -26.78
N ASN A 95 10.87 -14.80 -27.09
CA ASN A 95 9.50 -14.32 -26.94
C ASN A 95 8.97 -14.57 -25.52
N HIS A 96 7.86 -13.92 -25.17
CA HIS A 96 7.23 -14.06 -23.85
C HIS A 96 6.97 -15.53 -23.44
N LYS A 97 6.54 -16.38 -24.38
CA LYS A 97 6.28 -17.81 -24.11
C LYS A 97 7.57 -18.58 -23.77
N ASP A 98 8.66 -18.27 -24.46
CA ASP A 98 9.96 -18.91 -24.25
C ASP A 98 10.52 -18.53 -22.86
N ILE A 99 10.40 -17.24 -22.51
CA ILE A 99 10.79 -16.74 -21.18
C ILE A 99 9.93 -17.39 -20.09
N ALA A 100 8.61 -17.50 -20.28
CA ALA A 100 7.73 -18.13 -19.31
C ALA A 100 8.09 -19.61 -19.07
N GLU A 101 8.57 -20.31 -20.10
CA GLU A 101 9.05 -21.68 -19.97
C GLU A 101 10.33 -21.75 -19.12
N ILE A 102 11.32 -20.91 -19.43
CA ILE A 102 12.59 -20.84 -18.70
C ILE A 102 12.35 -20.49 -17.22
N PHE A 103 11.42 -19.57 -16.95
CA PHE A 103 11.13 -19.06 -15.60
C PHE A 103 10.15 -19.94 -14.80
N ARG A 104 9.71 -21.08 -15.34
CA ARG A 104 8.75 -21.98 -14.65
C ARG A 104 9.24 -22.45 -13.28
N GLY A 105 10.55 -22.62 -13.13
CA GLY A 105 11.20 -23.09 -11.89
C GLY A 105 11.57 -21.99 -10.89
N VAL A 106 11.17 -20.73 -11.11
CA VAL A 106 11.60 -19.60 -10.26
C VAL A 106 11.20 -19.80 -8.81
N ARG A 107 12.20 -19.72 -7.92
CA ARG A 107 12.02 -19.70 -6.47
C ARG A 107 11.58 -18.31 -6.06
N LYS A 108 10.31 -18.19 -5.68
CA LYS A 108 9.74 -16.94 -5.15
C LYS A 108 10.24 -16.71 -3.72
N ARG A 109 10.66 -15.48 -3.45
CA ARG A 109 10.98 -15.01 -2.10
C ARG A 109 9.70 -15.01 -1.23
N PRO A 110 9.83 -15.17 0.10
CA PRO A 110 8.69 -15.06 0.99
C PRO A 110 8.04 -13.68 0.85
N GLU A 111 6.73 -13.61 1.09
CA GLU A 111 6.03 -12.34 1.13
C GLU A 111 6.63 -11.45 2.22
N ARG A 112 6.92 -10.19 1.87
CA ARG A 112 7.41 -9.21 2.83
C ARG A 112 6.33 -8.95 3.88
N ALA A 113 6.77 -8.72 5.11
CA ALA A 113 5.88 -8.22 6.14
C ALA A 113 5.22 -6.92 5.66
N ARG A 114 3.92 -6.77 5.94
CA ARG A 114 3.18 -5.57 5.56
C ARG A 114 3.84 -4.37 6.24
N TRP A 115 4.17 -3.36 5.44
CA TRP A 115 4.79 -2.14 5.95
C TRP A 115 3.79 -1.38 6.84
N LEU A 116 4.23 -1.02 8.04
CA LEU A 116 3.51 -0.14 8.95
C LEU A 116 4.22 1.22 8.97
N SER A 117 3.42 2.29 8.97
CA SER A 117 3.94 3.67 8.99
C SER A 117 4.50 4.09 10.34
N ALA A 118 4.23 3.33 11.41
CA ALA A 118 4.84 3.44 12.72
C ALA A 118 4.68 2.11 13.46
N GLU A 119 5.64 1.74 14.30
CA GLU A 119 5.61 0.49 15.08
C GLU A 119 4.33 0.35 15.94
N HIS A 120 3.84 1.46 16.49
CA HIS A 120 2.68 1.49 17.38
C HIS A 120 1.32 1.55 16.64
N ARG A 121 1.32 1.72 15.31
CA ARG A 121 0.08 1.79 14.52
C ARG A 121 -0.31 0.39 14.05
N LEU A 122 -0.76 -0.43 14.99
CA LEU A 122 -1.17 -1.81 14.73
C LEU A 122 -2.47 -1.86 13.91
N LEU A 123 -2.62 -2.93 13.15
CA LEU A 123 -3.86 -3.21 12.43
C LEU A 123 -4.94 -3.58 13.45
N SER A 124 -6.14 -3.06 13.24
CA SER A 124 -7.31 -3.47 14.01
C SER A 124 -7.67 -4.91 13.66
N ASP A 125 -7.85 -5.76 14.68
CA ASP A 125 -8.37 -7.13 14.53
C ASP A 125 -9.88 -7.17 14.21
N LYS A 126 -10.55 -6.01 14.26
CA LYS A 126 -11.97 -5.91 13.93
C LYS A 126 -12.17 -6.20 12.43
N PRO A 127 -13.08 -7.13 12.07
CA PRO A 127 -13.38 -7.40 10.67
C PRO A 127 -13.99 -6.16 9.97
N PRO A 128 -13.96 -6.11 8.63
CA PRO A 128 -14.69 -5.12 7.87
C PRO A 128 -16.16 -5.06 8.30
N VAL A 129 -16.72 -3.85 8.36
CA VAL A 129 -18.15 -3.68 8.64
C VAL A 129 -18.93 -4.25 7.47
N LEU A 130 -19.85 -5.17 7.77
CA LEU A 130 -20.75 -5.74 6.78
C LEU A 130 -21.84 -4.72 6.43
N THR A 131 -22.09 -4.56 5.14
CA THR A 131 -23.24 -3.79 4.65
C THR A 131 -24.56 -4.46 5.07
N PRO A 132 -25.68 -3.72 5.16
CA PRO A 132 -26.98 -4.31 5.48
C PRO A 132 -27.38 -5.47 4.55
N ALA A 133 -27.01 -5.41 3.27
CA ALA A 133 -27.24 -6.47 2.28
C ALA A 133 -26.42 -7.74 2.60
N GLU A 134 -25.14 -7.58 2.95
CA GLU A 134 -24.29 -8.70 3.37
C GLU A 134 -24.80 -9.31 4.68
N GLN A 135 -25.21 -8.49 5.66
CA GLN A 135 -25.81 -8.98 6.90
C GLN A 135 -27.08 -9.81 6.64
N ALA A 136 -27.96 -9.35 5.74
CA ALA A 136 -29.17 -10.08 5.35
C ALA A 136 -28.85 -11.41 4.65
N ALA A 137 -27.83 -11.42 3.77
CA ALA A 137 -27.36 -12.64 3.09
C ALA A 137 -26.74 -13.66 4.07
N LEU A 138 -26.01 -13.19 5.09
CA LEU A 138 -25.45 -14.03 6.14
C LEU A 138 -26.52 -14.64 7.06
N ASN A 139 -27.54 -13.86 7.42
CA ASN A 139 -28.64 -14.31 8.28
C ASN A 139 -29.49 -15.46 7.68
N GLY A 140 -29.45 -15.64 6.34
CA GLY A 140 -30.18 -16.70 5.64
C GLY A 140 -29.32 -17.87 5.12
N SER A 141 -27.99 -17.79 5.19
CA SER A 141 -27.08 -18.73 4.52
C SER A 141 -26.47 -19.81 5.43
N GLY A 142 -26.72 -19.76 6.74
CA GLY A 142 -26.11 -20.70 7.71
C GLY A 142 -24.60 -20.53 7.85
N ALA A 143 -24.05 -19.40 7.39
CA ALA A 143 -22.64 -19.07 7.55
C ALA A 143 -22.30 -18.83 9.03
N PRO A 144 -21.10 -19.27 9.50
CA PRO A 144 -20.71 -19.09 10.89
C PRO A 144 -20.63 -17.60 11.26
N ALA A 145 -21.04 -17.27 12.49
CA ALA A 145 -20.96 -15.90 13.00
C ALA A 145 -19.52 -15.38 12.89
N GLY A 146 -19.33 -14.27 12.15
CA GLY A 146 -18.02 -13.69 11.88
C GLY A 146 -17.38 -14.11 10.54
N ALA A 147 -18.11 -14.80 9.65
CA ALA A 147 -17.66 -15.01 8.28
C ALA A 147 -17.45 -13.66 7.57
N ILE A 148 -16.22 -13.42 7.13
CA ILE A 148 -15.83 -12.21 6.42
C ILE A 148 -15.99 -12.49 4.91
N PRO A 149 -16.93 -11.83 4.21
CA PRO A 149 -16.97 -11.86 2.77
C PRO A 149 -15.65 -11.26 2.25
N ARG A 150 -14.86 -12.05 1.52
CA ARG A 150 -13.62 -11.56 0.90
C ARG A 150 -13.97 -10.90 -0.42
N PRO A 151 -13.59 -9.63 -0.65
CA PRO A 151 -13.75 -8.99 -1.95
C PRO A 151 -13.02 -9.79 -3.04
N GLY A 152 -13.73 -10.13 -4.13
CA GLY A 152 -13.20 -10.94 -5.24
C GLY A 152 -13.49 -12.45 -5.15
N ASP A 153 -14.07 -12.96 -4.06
CA ASP A 153 -14.60 -14.32 -4.02
C ASP A 153 -15.95 -14.36 -4.76
N ARG A 154 -16.01 -15.07 -5.89
CA ARG A 154 -17.24 -15.19 -6.72
C ARG A 154 -18.48 -15.59 -5.92
N ALA A 155 -18.34 -16.47 -4.94
CA ALA A 155 -19.46 -16.91 -4.10
C ALA A 155 -20.04 -15.78 -3.23
N THR A 156 -19.19 -14.84 -2.83
CA THR A 156 -19.57 -13.64 -2.08
C THR A 156 -20.28 -12.64 -3.01
N GLU A 157 -19.71 -12.40 -4.19
CA GLU A 157 -20.30 -11.52 -5.22
C GLU A 157 -21.68 -12.02 -5.64
N ASP A 158 -21.81 -13.31 -5.96
CA ASP A 158 -23.09 -13.95 -6.33
C ASP A 158 -24.13 -13.92 -5.20
N ALA A 159 -23.69 -13.88 -3.94
CA ALA A 159 -24.57 -13.76 -2.78
C ALA A 159 -25.07 -12.32 -2.59
N ILE A 160 -24.21 -11.32 -2.83
CA ILE A 160 -24.53 -9.90 -2.78
C ILE A 160 -25.50 -9.53 -3.92
N ASP A 161 -25.23 -9.98 -5.14
CA ASP A 161 -26.06 -9.70 -6.32
C ASP A 161 -27.47 -10.28 -6.17
N ARG A 162 -27.58 -11.53 -5.68
CA ARG A 162 -28.89 -12.14 -5.38
C ARG A 162 -29.64 -11.42 -4.27
N ALA A 163 -28.94 -10.91 -3.26
CA ALA A 163 -29.57 -10.12 -2.20
C ALA A 163 -30.12 -8.77 -2.74
N ALA A 164 -29.42 -8.15 -3.70
CA ALA A 164 -29.87 -6.93 -4.37
C ALA A 164 -31.15 -7.15 -5.21
N GLU A 165 -31.29 -8.31 -5.87
CA GLU A 165 -32.49 -8.67 -6.65
C GLU A 165 -33.75 -8.83 -5.79
N VAL A 166 -33.61 -9.24 -4.52
CA VAL A 166 -34.74 -9.45 -3.59
C VAL A 166 -35.24 -8.12 -2.97
N GLY A 167 -34.72 -6.98 -3.43
CA GLY A 167 -35.21 -5.64 -3.04
C GLY A 167 -34.44 -4.98 -1.90
N ALA A 168 -33.26 -5.50 -1.54
CA ALA A 168 -32.32 -4.76 -0.70
C ALA A 168 -31.58 -3.72 -1.56
N SER A 169 -32.09 -2.49 -1.59
CA SER A 169 -31.35 -1.36 -2.17
C SER A 169 -29.97 -1.25 -1.49
N PRO A 170 -28.87 -1.12 -2.25
CA PRO A 170 -27.54 -0.88 -1.68
C PRO A 170 -27.41 0.53 -1.08
N TYR A 171 -28.36 1.42 -1.38
CA TYR A 171 -28.47 2.73 -0.76
C TYR A 171 -29.33 2.63 0.49
N ALA A 172 -28.74 2.97 1.64
CA ALA A 172 -29.48 3.18 2.87
C ALA A 172 -30.63 4.18 2.61
N GLN A 173 -31.82 3.91 3.13
CA GLN A 173 -32.90 4.89 3.11
C GLN A 173 -32.38 6.16 3.78
N ASP A 174 -32.47 7.30 3.09
CA ASP A 174 -32.05 8.62 3.56
C ASP A 174 -32.71 8.94 4.91
N THR A 175 -32.02 8.54 5.97
CA THR A 175 -32.34 8.91 7.34
C THR A 175 -31.20 9.82 7.76
N PRO A 176 -31.47 11.07 8.16
CA PRO A 176 -30.40 12.01 8.50
C PRO A 176 -29.55 11.42 9.64
N VAL A 177 -28.27 11.14 9.32
CA VAL A 177 -27.30 10.45 10.21
C VAL A 177 -26.69 11.39 11.26
N THR A 178 -26.99 12.69 11.20
CA THR A 178 -26.43 13.68 12.11
C THR A 178 -27.31 13.83 13.34
N GLN A 179 -27.03 13.07 14.40
CA GLN A 179 -27.33 13.54 15.75
C GLN A 179 -26.16 14.43 16.18
N VAL A 180 -26.43 15.74 16.29
CA VAL A 180 -25.50 16.70 16.87
C VAL A 180 -25.33 16.32 18.34
N ILE A 181 -24.20 15.73 18.69
CA ILE A 181 -23.80 15.55 20.09
C ILE A 181 -23.30 16.92 20.56
N GLU A 182 -24.19 17.72 21.12
CA GLU A 182 -23.81 18.95 21.81
C GLU A 182 -23.00 18.54 23.05
N THR A 183 -21.69 18.78 23.01
CA THR A 183 -20.82 18.58 24.18
C THR A 183 -21.01 19.80 25.08
N PRO A 184 -21.49 19.66 26.34
CA PRO A 184 -21.60 20.80 27.23
C PRO A 184 -20.21 21.38 27.52
N GLU A 185 -20.11 22.70 27.39
CA GLU A 185 -18.88 23.45 27.64
C GLU A 185 -18.53 23.39 29.13
N SER A 186 -17.30 22.95 29.42
CA SER A 186 -16.62 22.90 30.73
C SER A 186 -17.02 21.78 31.71
N ALA A 187 -16.30 20.65 31.63
CA ALA A 187 -15.98 19.81 32.79
C ALA A 187 -14.52 19.31 32.67
N PRO A 188 -13.74 19.28 33.76
CA PRO A 188 -12.32 18.95 33.72
C PRO A 188 -12.09 17.48 33.36
N VAL A 189 -11.10 17.24 32.48
CA VAL A 189 -10.65 15.91 32.09
C VAL A 189 -9.93 15.26 33.28
N ASP A 190 -10.46 14.15 33.76
CA ASP A 190 -9.81 13.28 34.74
C ASP A 190 -8.66 12.52 34.04
N PRO A 191 -7.39 12.64 34.50
CA PRO A 191 -6.25 12.04 33.80
C PRO A 191 -6.17 10.50 33.89
N ASP A 192 -6.96 9.84 34.73
CA ASP A 192 -6.90 8.37 34.91
C ASP A 192 -8.17 7.68 34.38
N GLY A 193 -8.35 7.75 33.04
CA GLY A 193 -9.57 7.37 32.33
C GLY A 193 -9.96 5.89 32.36
N HIS A 194 -10.80 5.49 33.32
CA HIS A 194 -11.65 4.30 33.22
C HIS A 194 -13.11 4.66 32.99
N VAL A 195 -13.61 4.43 31.77
CA VAL A 195 -14.88 3.72 31.45
C VAL A 195 -14.70 3.02 30.10
#